data_AF-A0A7I7P9L4-F1
#
_entry.id   AF-A0A7I7P9L4-F1
#
_cell.length_a   1.000
_cell.length_b   1.000
_cell.length_c   1.000
_cell.angle_alpha   90.00
_cell.angle_beta   90.00
_cell.angle_gamma   90.00
#
_symmetry.space_group_name_H-M   'P 1'
#
loop_
_entity.id
_entity.type
_entity.pdbx_description
1 polymer ?
#
loop_
_entity_poly.entity_id
_entity_poly.type
_entity_poly.pdbx_seq_one_letter_code
_entity_poly.pdbx_strand_id
1 'polypeptide(L)'
;MSELAVLQAVRLKGRVTLADLSETLVEDPAEIAHTVEQLTKTGLLADDKVLKLTREGRARLDELLAEERRDIDGAALLAAYDEFRAVNRDFKAAITDWQLKDGQPNMHRDGEYDSAVLARIEDVHRRVLPIIAAATARLPRLSAYSAKLQKALDKVRAGENTWLTRPLIDSYHTVWFELHEELIGAAGLTRDAEAKSGHAE
;
A
#
# COMPACT_ATOMS: atom_id res chain seq x y z
N MET A 1 0.00 -18.74 7.07
CA MET A 1 -0.51 -17.52 6.38
C MET A 1 -1.93 -17.71 5.84
N SER A 2 -2.76 -16.64 5.78
CA SER A 2 -4.12 -16.69 5.20
C SER A 2 -4.17 -16.52 3.67
N GLU A 3 -5.15 -17.17 3.02
CA GLU A 3 -5.52 -16.95 1.61
C GLU A 3 -5.74 -15.46 1.27
N LEU A 4 -6.51 -14.75 2.13
CA LEU A 4 -6.81 -13.33 1.95
C LEU A 4 -5.53 -12.48 1.81
N ALA A 5 -4.56 -12.68 2.70
CA ALA A 5 -3.30 -11.93 2.66
C ALA A 5 -2.53 -12.12 1.33
N VAL A 6 -2.44 -13.36 0.84
CA VAL A 6 -1.75 -13.67 -0.42
C VAL A 6 -2.48 -13.06 -1.61
N LEU A 7 -3.79 -13.31 -1.74
CA LEU A 7 -4.58 -12.79 -2.86
C LEU A 7 -4.56 -11.26 -2.89
N GLN A 8 -4.65 -10.62 -1.72
CA GLN A 8 -4.62 -9.17 -1.61
C GLN A 8 -3.25 -8.58 -1.95
N ALA A 9 -2.14 -9.19 -1.49
CA ALA A 9 -0.81 -8.74 -1.88
C ALA A 9 -0.59 -8.88 -3.40
N VAL A 10 -1.02 -10.00 -4.02
CA VAL A 10 -0.94 -10.16 -5.48
C VAL A 10 -1.83 -9.13 -6.21
N ARG A 11 -3.03 -8.82 -5.69
CA ARG A 11 -3.88 -7.73 -6.22
C ARG A 11 -3.12 -6.41 -6.26
N LEU A 12 -2.56 -6.01 -5.12
CA LEU A 12 -1.97 -4.70 -4.93
C LEU A 12 -0.67 -4.51 -5.72
N LYS A 13 0.15 -5.57 -5.80
CA LYS A 13 1.35 -5.60 -6.63
C LYS A 13 1.04 -5.71 -8.13
N GLY A 14 -0.10 -6.29 -8.48
CA GLY A 14 -0.54 -6.57 -9.86
C GLY A 14 0.22 -7.71 -10.53
N ARG A 15 1.55 -7.74 -10.38
CA ARG A 15 2.46 -8.83 -10.78
C ARG A 15 3.59 -8.91 -9.77
N VAL A 16 3.82 -10.08 -9.19
CA VAL A 16 4.79 -10.26 -8.11
C VAL A 16 5.50 -11.60 -8.22
N THR A 17 6.79 -11.65 -7.90
CA THR A 17 7.50 -12.93 -7.77
C THR A 17 7.23 -13.54 -6.39
N LEU A 18 7.45 -14.84 -6.21
CA LEU A 18 7.33 -15.46 -4.89
C LEU A 18 8.32 -14.85 -3.86
N ALA A 19 9.50 -14.44 -4.32
CA ALA A 19 10.50 -13.77 -3.47
C ALA A 19 9.98 -12.41 -2.98
N ASP A 20 9.51 -11.55 -3.88
CA ASP A 20 8.97 -10.23 -3.52
C ASP A 20 7.71 -10.36 -2.65
N LEU A 21 6.88 -11.37 -2.92
CA LEU A 21 5.70 -11.67 -2.11
C LEU A 21 6.09 -12.08 -0.68
N SER A 22 7.19 -12.82 -0.53
CA SER A 22 7.70 -13.23 0.78
C SER A 22 8.25 -12.05 1.58
N GLU A 23 8.98 -11.16 0.91
CA GLU A 23 9.49 -9.94 1.54
C GLU A 23 8.37 -9.01 2.02
N THR A 24 7.30 -8.87 1.24
CA THR A 24 6.21 -7.93 1.57
C THR A 24 5.24 -8.47 2.62
N LEU A 25 5.04 -9.79 2.71
CA LEU A 25 4.14 -10.36 3.70
C LEU A 25 4.80 -10.61 5.06
N VAL A 26 6.14 -10.54 5.14
CA VAL A 26 6.92 -10.63 6.39
C VAL A 26 6.60 -11.91 7.19
N GLU A 27 6.52 -13.02 6.47
CA GLU A 27 6.11 -14.33 6.99
C GLU A 27 7.03 -15.41 6.42
N ASP A 28 6.93 -16.63 6.94
CA ASP A 28 7.80 -17.74 6.49
C ASP A 28 7.65 -18.00 4.98
N PRO A 29 8.73 -17.86 4.18
CA PRO A 29 8.70 -18.15 2.75
C PRO A 29 8.14 -19.54 2.41
N ALA A 30 8.33 -20.54 3.28
CA ALA A 30 7.79 -21.88 3.06
C ALA A 30 6.26 -21.91 3.17
N GLU A 31 5.67 -21.19 4.12
CA GLU A 31 4.21 -21.06 4.25
C GLU A 31 3.60 -20.30 3.06
N ILE A 32 4.29 -19.26 2.60
CA ILE A 32 3.86 -18.46 1.44
C ILE A 32 3.90 -19.33 0.19
N ALA A 33 4.99 -20.05 -0.04
CA ALA A 33 5.13 -20.96 -1.16
C ALA A 33 4.03 -22.04 -1.15
N HIS A 34 3.75 -22.63 0.01
CA HIS A 34 2.69 -23.61 0.16
C HIS A 34 1.31 -23.01 -0.18
N THR A 35 1.00 -21.83 0.34
CA THR A 35 -0.27 -21.15 0.08
C THR A 35 -0.42 -20.80 -1.41
N VAL A 36 0.63 -20.25 -2.02
CA VAL A 36 0.67 -19.95 -3.47
C VAL A 36 0.44 -21.21 -4.30
N GLU A 37 1.08 -22.33 -3.95
CA GLU A 37 0.88 -23.60 -4.64
C GLU A 37 -0.58 -24.05 -4.59
N GLN A 38 -1.23 -23.96 -3.43
CA GLN A 38 -2.65 -24.32 -3.30
C GLN A 38 -3.54 -23.39 -4.13
N LEU A 39 -3.32 -22.07 -4.07
CA LEU A 39 -4.12 -21.09 -4.82
C LEU A 39 -3.94 -21.22 -6.33
N THR A 40 -2.75 -21.61 -6.80
CA THR A 40 -2.51 -21.93 -8.21
C THR A 40 -3.22 -23.23 -8.61
N LYS A 41 -3.15 -24.28 -7.77
CA LYS A 41 -3.86 -25.56 -8.01
C LYS A 41 -5.38 -25.39 -8.09
N THR A 42 -5.95 -24.48 -7.29
CA THR A 42 -7.39 -24.17 -7.31
C THR A 42 -7.78 -23.14 -8.37
N GLY A 43 -6.82 -22.67 -9.19
CA GLY A 43 -7.08 -21.73 -10.28
C GLY A 43 -7.35 -20.29 -9.84
N LEU A 44 -7.01 -19.91 -8.60
CA LEU A 44 -7.16 -18.54 -8.08
C LEU A 44 -5.94 -17.67 -8.43
N LEU A 45 -4.77 -18.29 -8.57
CA LEU A 45 -3.57 -17.67 -9.10
C LEU A 45 -3.15 -18.30 -10.42
N ALA A 46 -2.61 -17.47 -11.31
CA ALA A 46 -1.85 -17.92 -12.46
C ALA A 46 -0.36 -17.71 -12.20
N ASP A 47 0.44 -18.74 -12.45
CA ASP A 47 1.89 -18.74 -12.31
C ASP A 47 2.55 -18.82 -13.68
N ASP A 48 2.84 -17.66 -14.28
CA ASP A 48 3.55 -17.51 -15.55
C ASP A 48 4.70 -16.51 -15.37
N LYS A 49 5.78 -17.00 -14.72
CA LYS A 49 7.00 -16.27 -14.29
C LYS A 49 6.78 -15.24 -13.18
N VAL A 50 5.58 -14.69 -13.08
CA VAL A 50 5.08 -13.84 -12.00
C VAL A 50 3.67 -14.26 -11.64
N LEU A 51 3.34 -14.16 -10.36
CA LEU A 51 2.01 -14.45 -9.84
C LEU A 51 1.03 -13.36 -10.26
N LYS A 52 -0.16 -13.76 -10.69
CA LYS A 52 -1.29 -12.89 -11.03
C LYS A 52 -2.58 -13.50 -10.53
N LEU A 53 -3.53 -12.65 -10.14
CA LEU A 53 -4.91 -13.10 -9.90
C LEU A 53 -5.57 -13.51 -11.21
N THR A 54 -6.26 -14.64 -11.17
CA THR A 54 -7.23 -15.02 -12.21
C THR A 54 -8.54 -14.26 -11.99
N ARG A 55 -9.52 -14.47 -12.88
CA ARG A 55 -10.87 -13.93 -12.69
C ARG A 55 -11.53 -14.53 -11.45
N GLU A 56 -11.34 -15.83 -11.25
CA GLU A 56 -11.85 -16.60 -10.12
C GLU A 56 -11.17 -16.15 -8.82
N GLY A 57 -9.85 -15.93 -8.85
CA GLY A 57 -9.11 -15.37 -7.73
C GLY A 57 -9.56 -13.96 -7.33
N ARG A 58 -9.89 -13.11 -8.32
CA ARG A 58 -10.47 -11.80 -8.07
C ARG A 58 -11.82 -11.91 -7.36
N ALA A 59 -12.73 -12.74 -7.86
CA ALA A 59 -14.04 -12.93 -7.24
C ALA A 59 -13.92 -13.48 -5.81
N ARG A 60 -13.03 -14.45 -5.60
CA ARG A 60 -12.77 -15.01 -4.27
C ARG A 60 -12.21 -13.99 -3.29
N LEU A 61 -11.30 -13.14 -3.75
CA LEU A 61 -10.78 -12.04 -2.95
C LEU A 61 -11.88 -11.04 -2.56
N ASP A 62 -12.78 -10.70 -3.49
CA ASP A 62 -13.88 -9.79 -3.22
C ASP A 62 -14.85 -10.38 -2.16
N GLU A 63 -15.11 -11.69 -2.19
CA GLU A 63 -15.88 -12.40 -1.16
C GLU A 63 -15.20 -12.32 0.22
N LEU A 64 -13.90 -12.65 0.29
CA LEU A 64 -13.14 -12.63 1.54
C LEU A 64 -13.07 -11.23 2.15
N LEU A 65 -12.90 -10.19 1.32
CA LEU A 65 -12.91 -8.80 1.78
C LEU A 65 -14.31 -8.35 2.23
N ALA A 66 -15.37 -8.83 1.59
CA ALA A 66 -16.74 -8.56 2.03
C ALA A 66 -17.06 -9.28 3.35
N GLU A 67 -16.58 -10.52 3.51
CA GLU A 67 -16.64 -11.28 4.75
C GLU A 67 -15.93 -10.57 5.91
N GLU A 68 -14.69 -10.11 5.68
CA GLU A 68 -13.89 -9.37 6.66
C GLU A 68 -14.63 -8.12 7.16
N ARG A 69 -15.33 -7.42 6.27
CA ARG A 69 -16.05 -6.17 6.60
C ARG A 69 -17.45 -6.36 7.21
N ARG A 70 -18.01 -7.57 7.19
CA ARG A 70 -19.45 -7.78 7.49
C ARG A 70 -19.88 -7.25 8.86
N ASP A 71 -19.04 -7.43 9.87
CA ASP A 71 -19.34 -7.07 11.27
C ASP A 71 -18.54 -5.85 11.75
N ILE A 72 -17.98 -5.07 10.82
CA ILE A 72 -17.16 -3.90 11.13
C ILE A 72 -17.97 -2.63 11.04
N ASP A 73 -17.73 -1.71 11.97
CA ASP A 73 -18.24 -0.34 11.93
C ASP A 73 -17.68 0.43 10.72
N GLY A 74 -18.42 0.44 9.63
CA GLY A 74 -18.06 1.15 8.40
C GLY A 74 -17.97 2.67 8.57
N ALA A 75 -18.67 3.27 9.55
CA ALA A 75 -18.59 4.71 9.79
C ALA A 75 -17.22 5.09 10.39
N ALA A 76 -16.68 4.25 11.28
CA ALA A 76 -15.33 4.45 11.81
C ALA A 76 -14.25 4.34 10.71
N LEU A 77 -14.40 3.39 9.79
CA LEU A 77 -13.47 3.24 8.66
C LEU A 77 -13.57 4.39 7.66
N LEU A 78 -14.79 4.88 7.37
CA LEU A 78 -14.99 6.04 6.53
C LEU A 78 -14.38 7.30 7.14
N ALA A 79 -14.54 7.53 8.45
CA ALA A 79 -13.94 8.65 9.15
C ALA A 79 -12.40 8.61 9.08
N ALA A 80 -11.79 7.45 9.30
CA ALA A 80 -10.34 7.28 9.14
C ALA A 80 -9.89 7.57 7.69
N TYR A 81 -10.68 7.14 6.70
CA TYR A 81 -10.38 7.44 5.30
C TYR A 81 -10.53 8.93 4.95
N ASP A 82 -11.52 9.62 5.50
CA ASP A 82 -11.69 11.06 5.32
C ASP A 82 -10.50 11.86 5.88
N GLU A 83 -9.98 11.48 7.05
CA GLU A 83 -8.74 12.03 7.58
C GLU A 83 -7.54 11.74 6.67
N PHE A 84 -7.46 10.51 6.14
CA PHE A 84 -6.40 10.10 5.22
C PHE A 84 -6.38 10.95 3.95
N ARG A 85 -7.53 11.32 3.37
CA ARG A 85 -7.61 12.12 2.14
C ARG A 85 -6.83 13.44 2.25
N ALA A 86 -6.92 14.12 3.40
CA ALA A 86 -6.18 15.36 3.62
C ALA A 86 -4.66 15.13 3.68
N VAL A 87 -4.22 14.07 4.37
CA VAL A 87 -2.80 13.69 4.44
C VAL A 87 -2.28 13.23 3.07
N ASN A 88 -3.10 12.51 2.30
CA ASN A 88 -2.76 12.03 0.95
C ASN A 88 -2.50 13.18 -0.02
N ARG A 89 -3.31 14.25 0.03
CA ARG A 89 -3.06 15.45 -0.80
C ARG A 89 -1.69 16.06 -0.50
N ASP A 90 -1.33 16.17 0.78
CA ASP A 90 -0.05 16.74 1.19
C ASP A 90 1.12 15.81 0.80
N PHE A 91 0.93 14.49 0.91
CA PHE A 91 1.87 13.49 0.42
C PHE A 91 2.11 13.61 -1.09
N LYS A 92 1.03 13.67 -1.89
CA LYS A 92 1.12 13.83 -3.34
C LYS A 92 1.91 15.07 -3.71
N ALA A 93 1.63 16.21 -3.08
CA ALA A 93 2.37 17.44 -3.31
C ALA A 93 3.86 17.29 -2.99
N ALA A 94 4.20 16.66 -1.85
CA ALA A 94 5.59 16.41 -1.48
C ALA A 94 6.30 15.46 -2.47
N ILE A 95 5.62 14.43 -2.99
CA ILE A 95 6.19 13.54 -4.02
C ILE A 95 6.36 14.26 -5.35
N THR A 96 5.40 15.11 -5.76
CA THR A 96 5.55 15.96 -6.94
C THR A 96 6.78 16.86 -6.81
N ASP A 97 6.95 17.52 -5.67
CA ASP A 97 8.11 18.38 -5.41
C ASP A 97 9.41 17.58 -5.26
N TRP A 98 9.34 16.31 -4.84
CA TRP A 98 10.51 15.43 -4.86
C TRP A 98 10.96 15.13 -6.29
N GLN A 99 10.00 14.83 -7.17
CA GLN A 99 10.25 14.48 -8.57
C GLN A 99 10.57 15.69 -9.45
N LEU A 100 10.02 16.85 -9.13
CA LEU A 100 10.10 18.07 -9.93
C LEU A 100 10.65 19.23 -9.11
N LYS A 101 11.51 20.04 -9.74
CA LYS A 101 11.96 21.34 -9.24
C LYS A 101 11.80 22.37 -10.36
N ASP A 102 11.10 23.46 -10.08
CA ASP A 102 10.79 24.52 -11.07
C ASP A 102 10.14 23.97 -12.36
N GLY A 103 9.31 22.94 -12.23
CA GLY A 103 8.62 22.28 -13.35
C GLY A 103 9.50 21.36 -14.21
N GLN A 104 10.76 21.14 -13.83
CA GLN A 104 11.69 20.21 -14.48
C GLN A 104 12.00 19.01 -13.58
N PRO A 105 12.43 17.86 -14.11
CA PRO A 105 12.89 16.74 -13.28
C PRO A 105 13.95 17.19 -12.27
N ASN A 106 13.72 16.90 -10.98
CA ASN A 106 14.65 17.22 -9.92
C ASN A 106 15.91 16.35 -10.06
N MET A 107 17.06 17.00 -10.27
CA MET A 107 18.35 16.31 -10.40
C MET A 107 19.04 16.09 -9.04
N HIS A 108 18.38 16.42 -7.92
CA HIS A 108 18.85 16.23 -6.54
C HIS A 108 20.24 16.84 -6.28
N ARG A 109 20.46 18.05 -6.81
CA ARG A 109 21.71 18.82 -6.63
C ARG A 109 21.60 19.91 -5.56
N ASP A 110 20.38 20.15 -5.08
CA ASP A 110 20.08 21.14 -4.06
C ASP A 110 19.65 20.40 -2.79
N GLY A 111 20.60 20.21 -1.90
CA GLY A 111 20.39 19.47 -0.66
C GLY A 111 19.42 20.16 0.30
N GLU A 112 19.31 21.50 0.26
CA GLU A 112 18.36 22.25 1.10
C GLU A 112 16.93 22.00 0.63
N TYR A 113 16.71 22.07 -0.69
CA TYR A 113 15.41 21.74 -1.29
C TYR A 113 15.00 20.30 -1.00
N ASP A 114 15.88 19.33 -1.24
CA ASP A 114 15.60 17.92 -1.01
C ASP A 114 15.30 17.65 0.48
N SER A 115 16.07 18.25 1.39
CA SER A 115 15.84 18.13 2.84
C SER A 115 14.49 18.71 3.27
N ALA A 116 14.07 19.83 2.68
CA ALA A 116 12.77 20.44 2.95
C ALA A 116 11.60 19.56 2.45
N VAL A 117 11.76 18.89 1.30
CA VAL A 117 10.78 17.91 0.81
C VAL A 117 10.71 16.71 1.75
N LEU A 118 11.85 16.14 2.15
CA LEU A 118 11.89 15.00 3.08
C LEU A 118 11.27 15.32 4.44
N ALA A 119 11.49 16.52 4.98
CA ALA A 119 10.84 16.96 6.22
C ALA A 119 9.31 16.97 6.12
N ARG A 120 8.74 17.31 4.96
CA ARG A 120 7.29 17.21 4.72
C ARG A 120 6.82 15.76 4.65
N ILE A 121 7.60 14.85 4.07
CA ILE A 121 7.31 13.41 4.09
C ILE A 121 7.30 12.88 5.53
N GLU A 122 8.20 13.36 6.40
CA GLU A 122 8.19 12.98 7.81
C GLU A 122 6.95 13.48 8.57
N ASP A 123 6.48 14.71 8.28
CA ASP A 123 5.22 15.21 8.85
C ASP A 123 4.02 14.37 8.40
N VAL A 124 3.95 14.07 7.10
CA VAL A 124 2.95 13.17 6.52
C VAL A 124 2.99 11.80 7.20
N HIS A 125 4.17 11.24 7.42
CA HIS A 125 4.35 9.97 8.11
C HIS A 125 3.77 10.03 9.52
N ARG A 126 4.14 11.04 10.30
CA ARG A 126 3.67 11.20 11.68
C ARG A 126 2.14 11.32 11.75
N ARG A 127 1.52 11.98 10.76
CA ARG A 127 0.06 12.17 10.66
C ARG A 127 -0.68 10.91 10.19
N VAL A 128 -0.06 10.06 9.37
CA VAL A 128 -0.72 8.83 8.88
C VAL A 128 -0.75 7.72 9.92
N LEU A 129 0.25 7.65 10.82
CA LEU A 129 0.31 6.61 11.85
C LEU A 129 -0.95 6.49 12.73
N PRO A 130 -1.52 7.57 13.32
CA PRO A 130 -2.75 7.46 14.10
C PRO A 130 -3.96 7.02 13.25
N ILE A 131 -4.00 7.38 11.96
CA ILE A 131 -5.06 6.96 11.03
C ILE A 131 -4.97 5.44 10.79
N ILE A 132 -3.76 4.93 10.53
CA ILE A 132 -3.51 3.49 10.39
C ILE A 132 -3.90 2.75 11.67
N ALA A 133 -3.57 3.30 12.85
CA ALA A 133 -3.92 2.71 14.13
C ALA A 133 -5.45 2.64 14.33
N ALA A 134 -6.18 3.70 13.99
CA ALA A 134 -7.65 3.71 14.04
C ALA A 134 -8.29 2.68 13.10
N ALA A 135 -7.78 2.60 11.86
CA ALA A 135 -8.23 1.59 10.89
C ALA A 135 -7.89 0.16 11.38
N THR A 136 -6.69 -0.04 11.93
CA THR A 136 -6.20 -1.33 12.44
C THR A 136 -7.02 -1.84 13.63
N ALA A 137 -7.51 -0.94 14.49
CA ALA A 137 -8.41 -1.30 15.60
C ALA A 137 -9.73 -1.96 15.10
N ARG A 138 -10.06 -1.79 13.83
CA ARG A 138 -11.23 -2.40 13.16
C ARG A 138 -10.82 -3.53 12.22
N LEU A 139 -9.72 -3.35 11.49
CA LEU A 139 -9.17 -4.28 10.50
C LEU A 139 -7.70 -4.61 10.83
N PRO A 140 -7.45 -5.63 11.69
CA PRO A 140 -6.10 -5.96 12.15
C PRO A 140 -5.08 -6.23 11.03
N ARG A 141 -5.55 -6.68 9.85
CA ARG A 141 -4.72 -6.91 8.66
C ARG A 141 -3.96 -5.66 8.18
N LEU A 142 -4.49 -4.46 8.47
CA LEU A 142 -3.85 -3.19 8.09
C LEU A 142 -2.65 -2.80 8.98
N SER A 143 -2.42 -3.52 10.08
CA SER A 143 -1.31 -3.25 11.01
C SER A 143 0.08 -3.29 10.35
N ALA A 144 0.23 -4.06 9.27
CA ALA A 144 1.51 -4.18 8.56
C ALA A 144 1.96 -2.86 7.93
N TYR A 145 1.05 -1.96 7.55
CA TYR A 145 1.38 -0.76 6.79
C TYR A 145 2.19 0.26 7.58
N SER A 146 1.96 0.41 8.89
CA SER A 146 2.80 1.29 9.72
C SER A 146 4.26 0.82 9.75
N ALA A 147 4.47 -0.50 9.88
CA ALA A 147 5.81 -1.09 9.89
C ALA A 147 6.50 -0.97 8.51
N LYS A 148 5.76 -1.22 7.42
CA LYS A 148 6.28 -1.08 6.05
C LYS A 148 6.68 0.36 5.74
N LEU A 149 5.82 1.34 6.06
CA LEU A 149 6.12 2.76 5.86
C LEU A 149 7.33 3.20 6.69
N GLN A 150 7.41 2.76 7.95
CA GLN A 150 8.55 3.07 8.82
C GLN A 150 9.85 2.51 8.25
N LYS A 151 9.86 1.23 7.82
CA LYS A 151 11.03 0.59 7.20
C LYS A 151 11.51 1.35 5.97
N ALA A 152 10.58 1.75 5.08
CA ALA A 152 10.92 2.52 3.90
C ALA A 152 11.45 3.92 4.25
N LEU A 153 10.85 4.58 5.25
CA LEU A 153 11.30 5.90 5.72
C LEU A 153 12.69 5.84 6.35
N ASP A 154 13.00 4.80 7.13
CA ASP A 154 14.33 4.62 7.74
C ASP A 154 15.41 4.41 6.67
N LYS A 155 15.08 3.74 5.57
CA LYS A 155 15.95 3.62 4.40
C LYS A 155 16.22 4.98 3.74
N VAL A 156 15.19 5.80 3.59
CA VAL A 156 15.34 7.18 3.09
C VAL A 156 16.21 8.02 4.03
N ARG A 157 16.01 7.92 5.35
CA ARG A 157 16.84 8.59 6.37
C ARG A 157 18.30 8.15 6.35
N ALA A 158 18.56 6.90 5.99
CA ALA A 158 19.90 6.38 5.79
C ALA A 158 20.57 6.85 4.48
N GLY A 159 19.91 7.72 3.70
CA GLY A 159 20.39 8.25 2.44
C GLY A 159 20.09 7.36 1.23
N GLU A 160 19.35 6.26 1.40
CA GLU A 160 18.92 5.41 0.29
C GLU A 160 17.68 6.02 -0.41
N ASN A 161 17.80 7.23 -0.94
CA ASN A 161 16.72 8.05 -1.50
C ASN A 161 15.82 7.34 -2.53
N THR A 162 16.33 6.32 -3.21
CA THR A 162 15.51 5.51 -4.13
C THR A 162 14.34 4.81 -3.42
N TRP A 163 14.44 4.53 -2.12
CA TRP A 163 13.35 3.98 -1.31
C TRP A 163 12.15 4.91 -1.12
N LEU A 164 12.22 6.17 -1.56
CA LEU A 164 11.06 7.05 -1.53
C LEU A 164 10.05 6.66 -2.64
N THR A 165 10.52 6.40 -3.86
CA THR A 165 9.64 6.26 -5.05
C THR A 165 9.98 5.09 -5.97
N ARG A 166 11.00 4.27 -5.67
CA ARG A 166 11.39 3.15 -6.55
C ARG A 166 10.22 2.17 -6.71
N PRO A 167 9.82 1.85 -7.96
CA PRO A 167 8.74 0.93 -8.21
C PRO A 167 9.15 -0.51 -7.88
N LEU A 168 8.17 -1.41 -7.80
CA LEU A 168 8.31 -2.86 -7.61
C LEU A 168 8.83 -3.32 -6.24
N ILE A 169 9.52 -2.45 -5.49
CA ILE A 169 9.86 -2.70 -4.09
C ILE A 169 8.85 -2.02 -3.16
N ASP A 170 8.89 -2.36 -1.87
CA ASP A 170 8.18 -1.69 -0.79
C ASP A 170 8.80 -0.31 -0.47
N SER A 171 8.97 0.52 -1.49
CA SER A 171 9.30 1.94 -1.32
C SER A 171 8.15 2.66 -0.61
N TYR A 172 8.46 3.80 -0.01
CA TYR A 172 7.49 4.56 0.75
C TYR A 172 6.25 4.88 -0.08
N HIS A 173 6.43 5.33 -1.33
CA HIS A 173 5.34 5.57 -2.27
C HIS A 173 4.55 4.30 -2.65
N THR A 174 5.21 3.17 -2.90
CA THR A 174 4.50 1.92 -3.19
C THR A 174 3.61 1.51 -2.01
N VAL A 175 4.17 1.50 -0.79
CA VAL A 175 3.42 1.15 0.42
C VAL A 175 2.29 2.14 0.68
N TRP A 176 2.51 3.43 0.42
CA TRP A 176 1.47 4.46 0.52
C TRP A 176 0.30 4.20 -0.43
N PHE A 177 0.59 3.87 -1.69
CA PHE A 177 -0.43 3.50 -2.68
C PHE A 177 -1.23 2.26 -2.23
N GLU A 178 -0.55 1.24 -1.71
CA GLU A 178 -1.20 0.05 -1.19
C GLU A 178 -2.13 0.37 -0.01
N LEU A 179 -1.68 1.17 0.95
CA LEU A 179 -2.49 1.64 2.07
C LEU A 179 -3.72 2.42 1.59
N HIS A 180 -3.57 3.29 0.59
CA HIS A 180 -4.68 4.05 0.02
C HIS A 180 -5.74 3.12 -0.59
N GLU A 181 -5.31 2.13 -1.38
CA GLU A 181 -6.20 1.10 -1.93
C GLU A 181 -6.96 0.33 -0.84
N GLU A 182 -6.26 -0.05 0.23
CA GLU A 182 -6.86 -0.73 1.36
C GLU A 182 -7.90 0.13 2.08
N LEU A 183 -7.59 1.39 2.35
CA LEU A 183 -8.51 2.29 3.06
C LEU A 183 -9.76 2.60 2.23
N ILE A 184 -9.63 2.73 0.90
CA ILE A 184 -10.79 2.86 -0.01
C ILE A 184 -11.71 1.65 0.14
N GLY A 185 -11.14 0.44 0.01
CA GLY A 185 -11.92 -0.80 0.10
C GLY A 185 -12.50 -1.03 1.50
N ALA A 186 -11.76 -0.68 2.55
CA ALA A 186 -12.20 -0.74 3.93
C ALA A 186 -13.40 0.18 4.19
N ALA A 187 -13.38 1.40 3.65
CA ALA A 187 -14.48 2.37 3.74
C ALA A 187 -15.72 1.99 2.88
N GLY A 188 -15.69 0.86 2.17
CA GLY A 188 -16.77 0.43 1.28
C GLY A 188 -16.88 1.25 -0.01
N LEU A 189 -15.82 1.97 -0.37
CA LEU A 189 -15.75 2.80 -1.57
C LEU A 189 -15.05 2.04 -2.71
N THR A 190 -15.05 2.64 -3.91
CA THR A 190 -14.34 2.10 -5.07
C THR A 190 -13.30 3.09 -5.57
N ARG A 191 -12.17 2.57 -6.07
CA ARG A 191 -11.08 3.39 -6.63
C ARG A 191 -11.57 4.29 -7.78
N ASP A 192 -12.49 3.78 -8.61
CA ASP A 192 -13.07 4.54 -9.72
C ASP A 192 -13.93 5.73 -9.24
N ALA A 193 -14.77 5.52 -8.22
CA ALA A 193 -15.57 6.61 -7.65
C ALA A 193 -14.70 7.69 -6.99
N GLU A 194 -13.64 7.26 -6.30
CA GLU A 194 -12.70 8.18 -5.66
C GLU A 194 -11.84 8.96 -6.67
N ALA A 195 -11.42 8.31 -7.75
CA ALA A 195 -10.70 8.97 -8.84
C ALA A 195 -11.58 10.05 -9.50
N LYS A 196 -12.84 9.74 -9.79
CA LYS A 196 -13.81 10.72 -10.33
C LYS A 196 -14.07 11.90 -9.39
N SER A 197 -13.88 11.71 -8.09
CA SER A 197 -14.04 12.74 -7.07
C SER A 197 -12.73 13.49 -6.77
N GLY A 198 -11.63 13.16 -7.46
CA GLY A 198 -10.30 13.77 -7.23
C GLY A 198 -9.61 13.33 -5.95
N HIS A 199 -10.07 12.23 -5.33
CA HIS A 199 -9.55 11.71 -4.05
C HIS A 199 -8.62 10.50 -4.21
N ALA A 200 -8.55 9.91 -5.41
CA ALA A 200 -7.67 8.77 -5.70
C ALA A 200 -6.86 8.84 -7.01
N GLU A 201 -6.77 10.02 -7.61
CA GLU A 201 -5.73 10.32 -8.61
C GLU A 201 -4.33 10.29 -7.99
#